data_AF-A0A7X7PKU3-F1
#
_entry.id   AF-A0A7X7PKU3-F1
#
_cell.length_a   1.000
_cell.length_b   1.000
_cell.length_c   1.000
_cell.angle_alpha   90.00
_cell.angle_beta   90.00
_cell.angle_gamma   90.00
#
_symmetry.space_group_name_H-M   'P 1'
#
loop_
_entity.id
_entity.type
_entity.pdbx_description
1 polymer ?
#
loop_
_entity_poly.entity_id
_entity_poly.type
_entity_poly.pdbx_seq_one_letter_code
_entity_poly.pdbx_strand_id
1 'polypeptide(L)'
;MSHPSLTYDVLLDAVAGGAAAIRSRTRLQPAGGPGDKVFPPTFGDTVRLTLPDGREHSTRYAVELRRVNGASVLCVLLDSVASQANRYEEALQHAWDDGRVTFPLVRVDFTSETHTDPALDLSTIGGDGYLT
;
A
#
# COMPACT_ATOMS: atom_id res chain seq x y z
N MET A 1 19.50 -15.91 14.18
CA MET A 1 20.42 -14.77 14.00
C MET A 1 19.81 -13.61 14.75
N SER A 2 20.50 -13.06 15.77
CA SER A 2 20.04 -11.85 16.44
C SER A 2 20.16 -10.69 15.46
N HIS A 3 19.06 -9.99 15.20
CA HIS A 3 19.12 -8.74 14.44
C HIS A 3 19.74 -7.66 15.33
N PRO A 4 20.62 -6.78 14.80
CA PRO A 4 21.14 -5.66 15.57
C PRO A 4 19.97 -4.78 16.03
N SER A 5 20.04 -4.27 17.27
CA SER A 5 19.04 -3.34 17.78
C SER A 5 19.09 -2.04 16.99
N LEU A 6 17.97 -1.64 16.37
CA LEU A 6 17.84 -0.32 15.77
C LEU A 6 17.73 0.72 16.90
N THR A 7 18.73 1.59 17.04
CA THR A 7 18.68 2.74 17.95
C THR A 7 18.42 4.02 17.17
N TYR A 8 18.02 5.07 17.87
CA TYR A 8 17.84 6.40 17.28
C TYR A 8 19.13 6.91 16.61
N ASP A 9 20.28 6.76 17.26
CA ASP A 9 21.57 7.23 16.72
C ASP A 9 21.95 6.50 15.43
N VAL A 10 21.70 5.19 15.36
CA VAL A 10 21.93 4.39 14.14
C VAL A 10 21.04 4.85 12.99
N LEU A 11 19.79 5.21 13.29
CA LEU A 11 18.87 5.77 12.30
C LEU A 11 19.31 7.16 11.86
N LEU A 12 19.72 8.01 12.79
CA LEU A 12 20.14 9.39 12.53
C LEU A 12 21.39 9.44 11.65
N ASP A 13 22.39 8.61 11.95
CA ASP A 13 23.61 8.50 11.15
C ASP A 13 23.32 7.97 9.74
N ALA A 14 22.43 6.96 9.63
CA ALA A 14 22.03 6.39 8.34
C ALA A 14 21.31 7.39 7.41
N VAL A 15 20.68 8.44 7.97
CA VAL A 15 19.99 9.49 7.19
C VAL A 15 20.78 10.79 7.05
N ALA A 16 21.98 10.88 7.63
CA ALA A 16 22.79 12.11 7.63
C ALA A 16 23.34 12.50 6.24
N GLY A 17 23.32 11.58 5.28
CA GLY A 17 23.70 11.82 3.89
C GLY A 17 22.61 12.50 3.04
N GLY A 18 22.85 12.62 1.73
CA GLY A 18 21.92 13.33 0.83
C GLY A 18 20.65 12.56 0.44
N ALA A 19 20.61 11.24 0.65
CA ALA A 19 19.42 10.43 0.42
C ALA A 19 19.46 9.18 1.30
N ALA A 20 18.34 8.86 1.92
CA ALA A 20 18.17 7.64 2.70
C ALA A 20 16.82 7.00 2.39
N ALA A 21 16.78 5.67 2.42
CA ALA A 21 15.58 4.89 2.24
C ALA A 21 15.45 3.85 3.36
N ILE A 22 14.28 3.75 3.96
CA ILE A 22 13.97 2.73 4.95
C ILE A 22 13.22 1.60 4.25
N ARG A 23 13.71 0.37 4.39
CA ARG A 23 13.00 -0.83 3.94
C ARG A 23 12.79 -1.77 5.11
N SER A 24 11.53 -2.02 5.45
CA SER A 24 11.17 -3.10 6.36
C SER A 24 10.73 -4.35 5.58
N ARG A 25 11.14 -5.52 6.05
CA ARG A 25 10.68 -6.82 5.55
C ARG A 25 10.06 -7.58 6.72
N THR A 26 8.75 -7.43 6.88
CA THR A 26 8.01 -8.09 7.96
C THR A 26 7.40 -9.39 7.44
N ARG A 27 7.58 -10.49 8.18
CA ARG A 27 6.81 -11.71 7.96
C ARG A 27 5.46 -11.56 8.67
N LEU A 28 4.39 -11.51 7.89
CA LEU A 28 3.04 -11.36 8.41
C LEU A 28 2.45 -12.71 8.82
N GLN A 29 1.54 -12.67 9.78
CA GLN A 29 0.72 -13.78 10.29
C GLN A 29 -0.76 -13.39 10.15
N PRO A 30 -1.66 -14.32 9.80
CA PRO A 30 -3.09 -14.04 9.84
C PRO A 30 -3.54 -13.51 11.20
N ALA A 31 -4.54 -12.62 11.20
CA ALA A 31 -5.02 -11.96 12.42
C ALA A 31 -5.62 -12.95 13.44
N GLY A 32 -6.25 -14.03 12.99
CA GLY A 32 -6.74 -15.10 13.87
C GLY A 32 -5.67 -16.13 14.27
N GLY A 33 -4.40 -15.88 13.94
CA GLY A 33 -3.27 -16.67 14.40
C GLY A 33 -2.65 -17.59 13.34
N PRO A 34 -1.68 -18.43 13.74
CA PRO A 34 -0.99 -19.35 12.84
C PRO A 34 -1.94 -20.31 12.13
N GLY A 35 -1.91 -20.29 10.80
CA GLY A 35 -2.71 -21.19 9.96
C GLY A 35 -4.16 -20.76 9.74
N ASP A 36 -4.60 -19.64 10.32
CA ASP A 36 -5.94 -19.13 10.06
C ASP A 36 -6.11 -18.61 8.63
N LYS A 37 -7.36 -18.56 8.17
CA LYS A 37 -7.70 -18.17 6.81
C LYS A 37 -7.48 -16.68 6.58
N VAL A 38 -7.08 -16.35 5.35
CA VAL A 38 -7.07 -14.98 4.83
C VAL A 38 -8.00 -14.92 3.61
N PHE A 39 -8.61 -13.76 3.39
CA PHE A 39 -9.58 -13.53 2.32
C PHE A 39 -8.98 -12.57 1.28
N PRO A 40 -8.26 -13.07 0.27
CA PRO A 40 -7.67 -12.23 -0.76
C PRO A 40 -8.73 -11.62 -1.69
N PRO A 41 -8.38 -10.57 -2.44
CA PRO A 41 -9.25 -10.00 -3.46
C PRO A 41 -9.67 -11.03 -4.52
N THR A 42 -10.97 -11.09 -4.81
CA THR A 42 -11.57 -12.04 -5.76
C THR A 42 -11.82 -11.47 -7.16
N PHE A 43 -11.44 -10.20 -7.38
CA PHE A 43 -11.39 -9.62 -8.71
C PHE A 43 -10.03 -10.02 -9.32
N GLY A 44 -10.00 -11.04 -10.17
CA GLY A 44 -8.74 -11.45 -10.78
C GLY A 44 -8.86 -12.65 -11.67
N ASP A 45 -7.71 -13.14 -12.10
CA ASP A 45 -7.59 -14.24 -13.03
C ASP A 45 -8.07 -15.55 -12.39
N THR A 46 -8.44 -16.50 -13.26
CA THR A 46 -8.74 -17.85 -12.81
C THR A 46 -7.43 -18.57 -12.50
N VAL A 47 -7.20 -18.87 -11.23
CA VAL A 47 -6.06 -19.65 -10.73
C VAL A 47 -6.48 -21.11 -10.64
N ARG A 48 -5.69 -22.00 -11.25
CA ARG A 48 -5.86 -23.46 -11.16
C ARG A 48 -4.85 -24.03 -10.17
N LEU A 49 -5.32 -24.89 -9.27
CA LEU A 49 -4.54 -25.49 -8.20
C LEU A 49 -4.85 -26.99 -8.15
N THR A 50 -3.80 -27.81 -8.05
CA THR A 50 -3.93 -29.22 -7.71
C THR A 50 -3.92 -29.37 -6.20
N LEU A 51 -5.00 -29.90 -5.63
CA LEU A 51 -5.12 -30.17 -4.20
C LEU A 51 -4.25 -31.36 -3.79
N PRO A 52 -3.92 -31.53 -2.49
CA PRO A 52 -3.10 -32.66 -2.02
C PRO A 52 -3.67 -34.05 -2.35
N ASP A 53 -4.98 -34.16 -2.58
CA ASP A 53 -5.67 -35.39 -2.98
C ASP A 53 -5.74 -35.60 -4.50
N GLY A 54 -5.06 -34.76 -5.28
CA GLY A 54 -4.97 -34.84 -6.74
C GLY A 54 -6.14 -34.21 -7.49
N ARG A 55 -7.14 -33.62 -6.81
CA ARG A 55 -8.24 -32.92 -7.48
C ARG A 55 -7.79 -31.54 -7.98
N GLU A 56 -8.26 -31.19 -9.17
CA GLU A 56 -8.12 -29.85 -9.71
C GLU A 56 -9.18 -28.91 -9.12
N HIS A 57 -8.75 -27.73 -8.69
CA HIS A 57 -9.61 -26.66 -8.18
C HIS A 57 -9.33 -25.35 -8.92
N SER A 58 -10.38 -24.63 -9.30
CA SER A 58 -10.28 -23.32 -9.93
C SER A 58 -10.93 -22.26 -9.05
N THR A 59 -10.24 -21.14 -8.87
CA THR A 59 -10.68 -19.99 -8.06
C THR A 59 -10.34 -18.69 -8.79
N ARG A 60 -10.90 -17.56 -8.37
CA ARG A 60 -10.57 -16.24 -8.92
C ARG A 60 -9.90 -15.38 -7.87
N TYR A 61 -8.64 -15.06 -8.10
CA TYR A 61 -7.85 -14.16 -7.26
C TYR A 61 -6.98 -13.25 -8.10
N ALA A 62 -6.70 -12.05 -7.58
CA ALA A 62 -5.64 -11.24 -8.13
C ALA A 62 -4.28 -11.94 -7.88
N VAL A 63 -3.43 -12.03 -8.90
CA VAL A 63 -2.13 -12.70 -8.82
C VAL A 63 -1.02 -11.84 -9.41
N GLU A 64 0.20 -12.05 -8.92
CA GLU A 64 1.41 -11.41 -9.44
C GLU A 64 2.62 -12.36 -9.38
N LEU A 65 3.60 -12.15 -10.27
CA LEU A 65 4.88 -12.84 -10.21
C LEU A 65 5.81 -12.13 -9.22
N ARG A 66 6.34 -12.87 -8.25
CA ARG A 66 7.26 -12.36 -7.22
C ARG A 66 8.58 -13.10 -7.21
N ARG A 67 9.67 -12.37 -6.99
CA ARG A 67 11.00 -12.93 -6.77
C ARG A 67 11.11 -13.48 -5.35
N VAL A 68 11.14 -14.80 -5.20
CA VAL A 68 11.35 -15.50 -3.93
C VAL A 68 12.59 -16.38 -4.08
N ASN A 69 13.62 -16.12 -3.27
CA ASN A 69 14.90 -16.86 -3.30
C ASN A 69 15.52 -16.97 -4.71
N GLY A 70 15.42 -15.89 -5.51
CA GLY A 70 15.97 -15.83 -6.86
C GLY A 70 15.04 -16.36 -7.97
N ALA A 71 13.97 -17.08 -7.63
CA ALA A 71 13.00 -17.59 -8.59
C ALA A 71 11.77 -16.69 -8.71
N SER A 72 11.17 -16.63 -9.90
CA SER A 72 9.85 -16.03 -10.10
C SER A 72 8.77 -17.04 -9.71
N VAL A 73 7.92 -16.66 -8.75
CA VAL A 73 6.84 -17.49 -8.20
C VAL A 73 5.53 -16.76 -8.38
N LEU A 74 4.50 -17.45 -8.87
CA LEU A 74 3.14 -16.91 -8.93
C LEU A 74 2.57 -16.83 -7.51
N CYS A 75 2.13 -15.66 -7.09
CA CYS A 75 1.60 -15.40 -5.76
C CYS A 75 0.20 -14.79 -5.85
N VAL A 76 -0.65 -15.14 -4.88
CA VAL A 76 -1.93 -14.43 -4.68
C VAL A 76 -1.63 -13.08 -4.04
N LEU A 77 -2.15 -12.02 -4.66
CA LEU A 77 -2.05 -10.67 -4.14
C LEU A 77 -2.98 -10.54 -2.93
N LEU A 78 -2.44 -10.19 -1.76
CA LEU A 78 -3.25 -9.89 -0.57
C LEU A 78 -3.64 -8.42 -0.51
N ASP A 79 -2.68 -7.55 -0.83
CA ASP A 79 -2.86 -6.10 -0.83
C ASP A 79 -2.01 -5.49 -1.94
N SER A 80 -2.61 -4.62 -2.74
CA SER A 80 -1.94 -4.04 -3.90
C SER A 80 -1.03 -2.88 -3.49
N VAL A 81 -0.02 -2.58 -4.32
CA VAL A 81 0.85 -1.42 -4.10
C VAL A 81 0.03 -0.12 -4.04
N ALA A 82 -0.93 0.04 -4.95
CA ALA A 82 -1.83 1.21 -4.95
C ALA A 82 -2.68 1.27 -3.67
N SER A 83 -3.27 0.15 -3.25
CA SER A 83 -4.08 0.11 -2.02
C SER A 83 -3.24 0.39 -0.76
N GLN A 84 -1.97 -0.02 -0.73
CA GLN A 84 -1.03 0.33 0.33
C GLN A 84 -0.65 1.80 0.29
N ALA A 85 -0.35 2.35 -0.89
CA ALA A 85 -0.03 3.76 -1.06
C ALA A 85 -1.15 4.67 -0.54
N ASN A 86 -2.40 4.38 -0.89
CA ASN A 86 -3.56 5.15 -0.43
C ASN A 86 -3.68 5.17 1.11
N ARG A 87 -3.40 4.04 1.78
CA ARG A 87 -3.42 3.98 3.26
C ARG A 87 -2.28 4.76 3.90
N TYR A 88 -1.09 4.76 3.27
CA TYR A 88 0.03 5.57 3.77
C TYR A 88 -0.23 7.06 3.56
N GLU A 89 -0.82 7.43 2.43
CA GLU A 89 -1.25 8.79 2.14
C GLU A 89 -2.30 9.28 3.13
N GLU A 90 -3.35 8.49 3.39
CA GLU A 90 -4.36 8.80 4.41
C GLU A 90 -3.72 9.00 5.80
N ALA A 91 -2.77 8.13 6.17
CA ALA A 91 -2.05 8.26 7.44
C ALA A 91 -1.18 9.53 7.50
N LEU A 92 -0.55 9.91 6.39
CA LEU A 92 0.24 11.14 6.27
C LEU A 92 -0.66 12.39 6.34
N GLN A 93 -1.82 12.36 5.69
CA GLN A 93 -2.82 13.43 5.73
C GLN A 93 -3.28 13.67 7.18
N HIS A 94 -3.72 12.61 7.88
CA HIS A 94 -4.14 12.73 9.27
C HIS A 94 -3.03 13.28 10.18
N ALA A 95 -1.79 12.82 10.01
CA ALA A 95 -0.67 13.32 10.79
C ALA A 95 -0.34 14.80 10.49
N TRP A 96 -0.56 15.25 9.26
CA TRP A 96 -0.39 16.64 8.86
C TRP A 96 -1.52 17.52 9.41
N ASP A 97 -2.78 17.07 9.31
CA ASP A 97 -3.96 17.77 9.84
C ASP A 97 -3.89 17.94 11.37
N ASP A 98 -3.40 16.91 12.07
CA ASP A 98 -3.16 16.94 13.51
C ASP A 98 -1.94 17.80 13.91
N GLY A 99 -1.20 18.36 12.94
CA GLY A 99 0.03 19.13 13.18
C GLY A 99 1.19 18.31 13.74
N ARG A 100 1.13 16.97 13.65
CA ARG A 100 2.17 16.05 14.16
C ARG A 100 3.39 15.98 13.26
N VAL A 101 3.20 16.24 11.98
CA VAL A 101 4.26 16.36 10.98
C VAL A 101 4.05 17.63 10.16
N THR A 102 5.12 18.17 9.61
CA THR A 102 5.06 19.35 8.73
C THR A 102 5.96 19.11 7.53
N PHE A 103 5.39 19.26 6.34
CA PHE A 103 6.10 19.19 5.08
C PHE A 103 5.38 20.06 4.04
N PRO A 104 6.08 20.49 2.96
CA PRO A 104 5.44 21.21 1.87
C PRO A 104 4.35 20.36 1.24
N LEU A 105 3.11 20.86 1.28
CA LEU A 105 1.96 20.25 0.63
C LEU A 105 1.56 21.08 -0.59
N VAL A 106 1.56 20.45 -1.76
CA VAL A 106 1.00 21.04 -2.98
C VAL A 106 -0.47 20.66 -3.05
N ARG A 107 -1.34 21.66 -3.13
CA ARG A 107 -2.79 21.49 -3.28
C ARG A 107 -3.28 22.29 -4.48
N VAL A 108 -4.24 21.73 -5.20
CA VAL A 108 -4.99 22.42 -6.26
C VAL A 108 -6.42 22.64 -5.76
N ASP A 109 -6.95 23.84 -5.93
CA ASP A 109 -8.29 24.22 -5.49
C ASP A 109 -9.07 24.80 -6.67
N PHE A 110 -10.09 24.09 -7.17
CA PHE A 110 -10.92 24.55 -8.27
C PHE A 110 -12.29 25.08 -7.81
N THR A 111 -12.51 25.33 -6.52
CA THR A 111 -13.81 25.78 -6.00
C THR A 111 -14.32 27.09 -6.63
N SER A 112 -13.43 27.92 -7.19
CA SER A 112 -13.78 29.13 -7.96
C SER A 112 -14.03 28.91 -9.45
N GLU A 113 -13.72 27.73 -9.98
CA GLU A 113 -13.71 27.44 -11.42
C GLU A 113 -15.06 26.87 -11.87
N THR A 114 -16.04 27.77 -11.95
CA THR A 114 -17.38 27.44 -12.45
C THR A 114 -17.42 27.40 -13.97
N HIS A 115 -18.21 26.48 -14.54
CA HIS A 115 -18.47 26.43 -15.96
C HIS A 115 -19.97 26.25 -16.26
N THR A 116 -20.44 26.80 -17.39
CA THR A 116 -21.86 26.70 -17.78
C THR A 116 -22.26 25.30 -18.23
N ASP A 117 -21.31 24.55 -18.80
CA ASP A 117 -21.44 23.10 -19.05
C ASP A 117 -21.09 22.32 -17.76
N PRO A 118 -22.04 21.57 -17.17
CA PRO A 118 -21.81 20.78 -15.95
C PRO A 118 -20.72 19.72 -16.09
N ALA A 119 -20.43 19.23 -17.31
CA ALA A 119 -19.36 18.26 -17.53
C ALA A 119 -17.96 18.88 -17.41
N LEU A 120 -17.86 20.21 -17.45
CA LEU A 120 -16.62 20.97 -17.35
C LEU A 120 -16.57 21.84 -16.08
N ASP A 121 -17.59 21.78 -15.23
CA ASP A 121 -17.65 22.54 -13.98
C ASP A 121 -16.79 21.85 -12.90
N LEU A 122 -15.66 22.48 -12.58
CA LEU A 122 -14.70 21.97 -11.61
C LEU A 122 -14.94 22.55 -10.21
N SER A 123 -15.97 23.39 -10.02
CA SER A 123 -16.25 24.03 -8.72
C SER A 123 -16.54 23.04 -7.58
N THR A 124 -16.81 21.78 -7.93
CA THR A 124 -16.99 20.66 -6.98
C THR A 124 -15.68 19.90 -6.66
N ILE A 125 -14.59 20.18 -7.37
CA ILE A 125 -13.29 19.54 -7.24
C ILE A 125 -12.35 20.49 -6.50
N GLY A 126 -12.37 20.48 -5.17
CA GLY A 126 -11.56 21.37 -4.35
C GLY A 126 -12.03 21.40 -2.91
N GLY A 127 -11.64 22.42 -2.15
CA GLY A 127 -11.93 22.49 -0.70
C GLY A 127 -10.89 21.79 0.18
N ASP A 128 -11.14 21.75 1.48
CA ASP A 128 -10.23 21.30 2.55
C ASP A 128 -9.84 19.81 2.52
N GLY A 129 -10.12 19.08 1.44
CA GLY A 129 -9.91 17.64 1.31
C GLY A 129 -8.62 17.20 0.58
N TYR A 130 -8.00 16.18 1.19
CA TYR A 130 -7.02 15.17 0.75
C TYR A 130 -5.70 15.61 0.07
N LEU A 131 -4.61 14.98 0.54
CA LEU A 131 -3.38 14.72 -0.21
C LEU A 131 -3.78 13.98 -1.50
N THR A 132 -3.16 14.37 -2.60
CA THR A 132 -3.22 13.67 -3.90
C THR A 132 -1.82 13.45 -4.44
#